data_AF-A0AAX3LWF6-F1
#
_entry.id   AF-A0AAX3LWF6-F1
#
_cell.length_a   1.000
_cell.length_b   1.000
_cell.length_c   1.000
_cell.angle_alpha   90.00
_cell.angle_beta   90.00
_cell.angle_gamma   90.00
#
_symmetry.space_group_name_H-M   'P 1'
#
loop_
_entity.id
_entity.type
_entity.pdbx_description
1 polymer ?
#
loop_
_entity_poly.entity_id
_entity_poly.type
_entity_poly.pdbx_seq_one_letter_code
_entity_poly.pdbx_strand_id
1 'polypeptide(L)'
;MLWVSSICLFSIIIGCNSEGKIKQIKLDSSTSIAKYQNVSVDNSTTFPKTELSDSIAVDFVVNEQSIRAEQKTDKGTLLMVSNGREEKGHLLVSSIWGQEGDYTFQSNYSVVYRQEEKEKVLLVLPAFQYVQPTQKKLTFKHISFHSADIYILTPQYQTGYGAESYLFTIDKQSGDAFHLEINKNGIVSKSLIYSDTTSIPAVEKETLVIHPSVRAGTSEQDAKDMHYRLDLKNKQLIAE
;
A
#
# COMPACT_ATOMS: atom_id res chain seq x y z
N MET A 1 -19.68 63.37 2.82
CA MET A 1 -19.10 64.55 2.16
C MET A 1 -17.66 64.19 1.80
N LEU A 2 -17.34 64.22 0.50
CA LEU A 2 -16.01 63.93 -0.04
C LEU A 2 -14.95 64.83 0.61
N TRP A 3 -13.69 64.40 0.61
CA TRP A 3 -12.64 65.08 -0.15
C TRP A 3 -11.43 64.17 -0.39
N VAL A 4 -11.09 64.11 -1.67
CA VAL A 4 -9.91 63.51 -2.30
C VAL A 4 -8.80 64.58 -2.30
N SER A 5 -7.53 64.18 -2.20
CA SER A 5 -6.38 64.70 -2.99
C SER A 5 -5.09 64.00 -2.51
N SER A 6 -4.33 63.25 -3.33
CA SER A 6 -3.45 63.71 -4.44
C SER A 6 -2.27 64.56 -3.90
N ILE A 7 -1.00 64.43 -4.29
CA ILE A 7 -0.38 63.87 -5.50
C ILE A 7 1.17 63.91 -5.32
N CYS A 8 1.87 62.91 -5.88
CA CYS A 8 3.19 63.01 -6.56
C CYS A 8 4.49 63.40 -5.80
N LEU A 9 5.72 63.13 -6.25
CA LEU A 9 6.27 62.82 -7.59
C LEU A 9 7.53 61.92 -7.47
N PHE A 10 7.60 60.94 -8.38
CA PHE A 10 8.71 60.67 -9.33
C PHE A 10 10.18 60.83 -8.91
N SER A 11 10.96 59.77 -9.16
CA SER A 11 12.07 59.85 -10.13
C SER A 11 12.27 58.48 -10.82
N ILE A 12 12.00 58.51 -12.12
CA ILE A 12 12.29 57.50 -13.16
C ILE A 12 13.80 57.69 -13.55
N ILE A 13 14.56 56.71 -14.04
CA ILE A 13 14.93 56.55 -15.47
C ILE A 13 16.19 55.66 -15.59
N ILE A 14 16.01 54.50 -16.28
CA ILE A 14 16.80 53.94 -17.42
C ILE A 14 18.24 53.45 -17.15
N GLY A 15 18.73 52.32 -17.70
CA GLY A 15 18.27 51.53 -18.86
C GLY A 15 18.83 50.10 -18.88
N CYS A 16 18.16 49.20 -19.61
CA CYS A 16 18.45 48.76 -20.99
C CYS A 16 19.42 47.56 -21.01
N ASN A 17 19.30 46.54 -21.86
CA ASN A 17 18.28 46.00 -22.74
C ASN A 17 18.95 44.72 -23.29
N SER A 18 18.29 43.56 -23.29
CA SER A 18 18.62 42.53 -24.28
C SER A 18 17.41 41.65 -24.52
N GLU A 19 16.96 41.73 -25.76
CA GLU A 19 15.81 41.11 -26.37
C GLU A 19 15.88 39.58 -26.35
N GLY A 20 14.74 38.92 -26.12
CA GLY A 20 14.66 37.46 -26.12
C GLY A 20 13.24 36.90 -26.06
N LYS A 21 12.43 37.20 -27.09
CA LYS A 21 11.23 36.47 -27.57
C LYS A 21 10.37 35.72 -26.53
N ILE A 22 9.25 36.33 -26.18
CA ILE A 22 8.04 35.64 -25.68
C ILE A 22 7.45 34.84 -26.85
N LYS A 23 7.44 33.50 -26.75
CA LYS A 23 6.52 32.66 -27.51
C LYS A 23 5.39 32.23 -26.59
N GLN A 24 4.19 32.75 -26.86
CA GLN A 24 2.94 32.09 -26.47
C GLN A 24 2.96 30.67 -27.03
N ILE A 25 2.86 29.66 -26.17
CA ILE A 25 2.49 28.31 -26.58
C ILE A 25 1.11 28.01 -26.02
N LYS A 26 0.24 27.81 -27.00
CA LYS A 26 -1.14 27.39 -27.02
C LYS A 26 -1.37 26.14 -26.14
N LEU A 27 -2.49 26.17 -25.41
CA LEU A 27 -3.07 25.03 -24.74
C LEU A 27 -3.58 24.05 -25.81
N ASP A 28 -2.93 22.90 -25.98
CA ASP A 28 -3.47 21.75 -26.70
C ASP A 28 -3.34 20.51 -25.81
N SER A 29 -4.50 19.92 -25.52
CA SER A 29 -4.69 18.65 -24.84
C SER A 29 -4.16 17.49 -25.68
N SER A 30 -3.11 16.81 -25.23
CA SER A 30 -2.79 15.44 -25.69
C SER A 30 -1.76 14.78 -24.76
N THR A 31 -2.22 13.71 -24.10
CA THR A 31 -1.51 12.54 -23.60
C THR A 31 0.01 12.65 -23.44
N SER A 32 0.47 12.97 -22.22
CA SER A 32 1.86 12.75 -21.82
C SER A 32 2.10 11.27 -21.50
N ILE A 33 2.51 10.51 -22.52
CA ILE A 33 3.25 9.25 -22.31
C ILE A 33 4.58 9.66 -21.68
N ALA A 34 4.76 9.36 -20.39
CA ALA A 34 6.02 9.55 -19.71
C ALA A 34 7.11 8.74 -20.44
N LYS A 35 8.12 9.44 -20.97
CA LYS A 35 9.34 8.83 -21.49
C LYS A 35 10.11 8.22 -20.32
N TYR A 36 10.03 6.91 -20.16
CA TYR A 36 10.98 6.17 -19.33
C TYR A 36 12.35 6.23 -20.01
N GLN A 37 13.32 6.86 -19.35
CA GLN A 37 14.71 6.78 -19.75
C GLN A 37 15.17 5.33 -19.51
N ASN A 38 15.45 4.59 -20.59
CA ASN A 38 16.17 3.33 -20.53
C ASN A 38 17.62 3.61 -20.12
N VAL A 39 17.85 3.79 -18.82
CA VAL A 39 19.16 3.55 -18.23
C VAL A 39 19.31 2.04 -18.17
N SER A 40 20.36 1.49 -18.79
CA SER A 40 20.72 0.08 -18.65
C SER A 40 21.20 -0.16 -17.22
N VAL A 41 20.26 -0.20 -16.28
CA VAL A 41 20.48 -0.76 -14.96
C VAL A 41 20.66 -2.25 -15.19
N ASP A 42 21.69 -2.84 -14.59
CA ASP A 42 21.79 -4.28 -14.52
C ASP A 42 20.48 -4.81 -13.90
N ASN A 43 19.64 -5.43 -14.72
CA ASN A 43 18.34 -5.98 -14.32
C ASN A 43 18.52 -7.25 -13.45
N SER A 44 19.75 -7.52 -12.98
CA SER A 44 20.00 -8.52 -11.95
C SER A 44 19.27 -8.14 -10.66
N THR A 45 18.58 -9.13 -10.08
CA THR A 45 17.91 -8.94 -8.81
C THR A 45 18.93 -8.74 -7.69
N THR A 46 18.65 -7.78 -6.81
CA THR A 46 19.45 -7.49 -5.62
C THR A 46 18.84 -8.08 -4.35
N PHE A 47 17.65 -8.69 -4.46
CA PHE A 47 16.96 -9.30 -3.34
C PHE A 47 17.35 -10.77 -3.16
N PRO A 48 17.19 -11.32 -1.95
CA PRO A 48 17.38 -12.74 -1.70
C PRO A 48 16.51 -13.60 -2.63
N LYS A 49 17.02 -14.76 -3.02
CA LYS A 49 16.24 -15.74 -3.77
C LYS A 49 15.01 -16.19 -2.96
N THR A 50 13.88 -16.27 -3.64
CA THR A 50 12.59 -16.76 -3.15
C THR A 50 12.16 -17.98 -3.98
N GLU A 51 11.04 -18.60 -3.61
CA GLU A 51 10.42 -19.68 -4.40
C GLU A 51 10.02 -19.24 -5.82
N LEU A 52 9.86 -17.93 -6.05
CA LEU A 52 9.46 -17.36 -7.34
C LEU A 52 10.64 -16.83 -8.17
N SER A 53 11.83 -16.68 -7.59
CA SER A 53 12.95 -15.97 -8.24
C SER A 53 13.34 -16.53 -9.61
N ASP A 54 13.33 -17.85 -9.78
CA ASP A 54 13.71 -18.48 -11.05
C ASP A 54 12.57 -18.45 -12.10
N SER A 55 11.36 -18.06 -11.68
CA SER A 55 10.16 -17.94 -12.51
C SER A 55 9.80 -16.48 -12.83
N ILE A 56 10.70 -15.54 -12.55
CA ILE A 56 10.47 -14.11 -12.73
C ILE A 56 11.52 -13.52 -13.66
N ALA A 57 11.05 -12.76 -14.64
CA ALA A 57 11.91 -11.81 -15.37
C ALA A 57 11.76 -10.42 -14.76
N VAL A 58 12.88 -9.80 -14.39
CA VAL A 58 12.91 -8.39 -13.99
C VAL A 58 12.92 -7.54 -15.25
N ASP A 59 11.84 -6.78 -15.43
CA ASP A 59 11.66 -5.93 -16.60
C ASP A 59 12.39 -4.60 -16.41
N PHE A 60 12.22 -3.98 -15.23
CA PHE A 60 12.86 -2.71 -14.90
C PHE A 60 12.95 -2.47 -13.39
N VAL A 61 13.79 -1.52 -13.04
CA VAL A 61 14.05 -1.11 -11.66
C VAL A 61 13.64 0.35 -11.48
N VAL A 62 12.92 0.65 -10.40
CA VAL A 62 12.63 2.02 -9.96
C VAL A 62 13.47 2.30 -8.73
N ASN A 63 14.32 3.33 -8.76
CA ASN A 63 15.22 3.64 -7.65
C ASN A 63 14.58 4.62 -6.65
N GLU A 64 13.57 5.36 -7.09
CA GLU A 64 12.78 6.25 -6.24
C GLU A 64 11.68 5.49 -5.47
N GLN A 65 11.21 6.12 -4.39
CA GLN A 65 10.07 5.62 -3.63
C GLN A 65 8.81 5.55 -4.50
N SER A 66 8.14 4.39 -4.46
CA SER A 66 6.87 4.13 -5.11
C SER A 66 5.78 3.89 -4.08
N ILE A 67 4.53 4.18 -4.45
CA ILE A 67 3.35 3.91 -3.61
C ILE A 67 2.60 2.73 -4.24
N ARG A 68 2.49 1.63 -3.49
CA ARG A 68 1.84 0.39 -3.95
C ARG A 68 0.46 0.15 -3.35
N ALA A 69 0.14 0.78 -2.23
CA ALA A 69 -1.21 0.80 -1.66
C ALA A 69 -1.52 2.17 -1.08
N GLU A 70 -2.78 2.61 -1.17
CA GLU A 70 -3.22 3.91 -0.62
C GLU A 70 -4.67 3.82 -0.15
N GLN A 71 -4.94 4.30 1.07
CA GLN A 71 -6.28 4.44 1.62
C GLN A 71 -6.39 5.75 2.38
N LYS A 72 -7.28 6.63 1.92
CA LYS A 72 -7.67 7.83 2.67
C LYS A 72 -8.65 7.43 3.77
N THR A 73 -8.45 8.01 4.95
CA THR A 73 -9.32 7.84 6.12
C THR A 73 -9.78 9.21 6.59
N ASP A 74 -10.73 9.24 7.53
CA ASP A 74 -11.26 10.51 8.04
C ASP A 74 -10.19 11.39 8.71
N LYS A 75 -9.09 10.77 9.17
CA LYS A 75 -8.05 11.43 9.97
C LYS A 75 -6.67 11.45 9.31
N GLY A 76 -6.48 10.76 8.18
CA GLY A 76 -5.16 10.64 7.56
C GLY A 76 -5.15 9.74 6.33
N THR A 77 -3.96 9.28 5.94
CA THR A 77 -3.79 8.40 4.78
C THR A 77 -2.85 7.25 5.13
N LEU A 78 -3.31 6.03 4.91
CA LEU A 78 -2.54 4.80 5.04
C LEU A 78 -1.89 4.48 3.68
N LEU A 79 -0.59 4.17 3.69
CA LEU A 79 0.19 3.95 2.47
C LEU A 79 1.09 2.73 2.63
N MET A 80 1.24 1.93 1.58
CA MET A 80 2.36 0.99 1.43
C MET A 80 3.35 1.61 0.44
N VAL A 81 4.59 1.82 0.88
CA VAL A 81 5.62 2.55 0.14
C VAL A 81 6.91 1.77 0.03
N SER A 82 7.58 1.82 -1.13
CA SER A 82 8.92 1.24 -1.28
C SER A 82 9.95 2.11 -0.55
N ASN A 83 10.88 1.48 0.15
CA ASN A 83 12.00 2.14 0.82
C ASN A 83 13.20 2.16 -0.14
N GLY A 84 13.10 2.97 -1.20
CA GLY A 84 14.10 3.06 -2.27
C GLY A 84 13.80 2.10 -3.42
N ARG A 85 14.78 1.29 -3.80
CA ARG A 85 14.75 0.39 -4.98
C ARG A 85 13.57 -0.58 -4.95
N GLU A 86 12.76 -0.54 -6.00
CA GLU A 86 11.70 -1.50 -6.30
C GLU A 86 11.98 -2.18 -7.65
N GLU A 87 12.03 -3.51 -7.64
CA GLU A 87 12.14 -4.34 -8.84
C GLU A 87 10.74 -4.69 -9.34
N LYS A 88 10.50 -4.44 -10.62
CA LYS A 88 9.24 -4.75 -11.30
C LYS A 88 9.51 -5.72 -12.44
N GLY A 89 8.68 -6.74 -12.52
CA GLY A 89 8.84 -7.82 -13.48
C GLY A 89 7.53 -8.50 -13.78
N HIS A 90 7.64 -9.70 -14.32
CA HIS A 90 6.51 -10.58 -14.56
C HIS A 90 6.84 -12.05 -14.33
N LEU A 91 5.80 -12.84 -14.09
CA LEU A 91 5.88 -14.30 -14.04
C LEU A 91 6.11 -14.88 -15.43
N LEU A 92 7.11 -15.74 -15.57
CA LEU A 92 7.44 -16.47 -16.81
C LEU A 92 6.55 -17.70 -17.02
N VAL A 93 5.93 -18.22 -15.95
CA VAL A 93 5.07 -19.40 -15.97
C VAL A 93 3.96 -19.26 -14.92
N SER A 94 2.79 -19.85 -15.17
CA SER A 94 1.72 -19.90 -14.18
C SER A 94 2.08 -20.76 -12.96
N SER A 95 1.57 -20.38 -11.79
CA SER A 95 1.75 -21.09 -10.52
C SER A 95 0.56 -20.89 -9.58
N ILE A 96 0.66 -21.37 -8.34
CA ILE A 96 -0.34 -21.08 -7.30
C ILE A 96 -0.38 -19.60 -6.91
N TRP A 97 0.65 -18.82 -7.28
CA TRP A 97 0.81 -17.41 -6.93
C TRP A 97 0.33 -16.45 -8.04
N GLY A 98 -0.04 -16.97 -9.21
CA GLY A 98 -0.52 -16.15 -10.33
C GLY A 98 -0.35 -16.83 -11.68
N GLN A 99 -0.73 -16.12 -12.73
CA GLN A 99 -0.65 -16.57 -14.12
C GLN A 99 0.62 -16.07 -14.80
N GLU A 100 1.06 -16.77 -15.84
CA GLU A 100 2.09 -16.28 -16.75
C GLU A 100 1.74 -14.86 -17.24
N GLY A 101 2.74 -13.96 -17.19
CA GLY A 101 2.60 -12.55 -17.55
C GLY A 101 2.08 -11.64 -16.44
N ASP A 102 1.65 -12.17 -15.28
CA ASP A 102 1.28 -11.33 -14.14
C ASP A 102 2.48 -10.54 -13.61
N TYR A 103 2.22 -9.33 -13.11
CA TYR A 103 3.24 -8.43 -12.62
C TYR A 103 3.77 -8.85 -11.26
N THR A 104 5.08 -8.78 -11.10
CA THR A 104 5.77 -9.01 -9.83
C THR A 104 6.39 -7.73 -9.31
N PHE A 105 6.32 -7.52 -8.00
CA PHE A 105 6.89 -6.38 -7.32
C PHE A 105 7.75 -6.87 -6.16
N GLN A 106 8.97 -6.36 -6.05
CA GLN A 106 9.85 -6.68 -4.94
C GLN A 106 10.59 -5.45 -4.42
N SER A 107 10.49 -5.22 -3.11
CA SER A 107 11.16 -4.11 -2.43
C SER A 107 11.29 -4.39 -0.94
N ASN A 108 12.10 -3.60 -0.25
CA ASN A 108 11.84 -3.32 1.15
C ASN A 108 10.65 -2.36 1.22
N TYR A 109 9.51 -2.76 1.78
CA TYR A 109 8.35 -1.89 1.92
C TYR A 109 8.14 -1.44 3.36
N SER A 110 7.51 -0.28 3.52
CA SER A 110 6.93 0.16 4.78
C SER A 110 5.43 0.41 4.60
N VAL A 111 4.64 0.07 5.60
CA VAL A 111 3.28 0.61 5.74
C VAL A 111 3.35 1.78 6.69
N VAL A 112 2.92 2.96 6.21
CA VAL A 112 3.00 4.23 6.94
C VAL A 112 1.62 4.85 7.05
N TYR A 113 1.37 5.52 8.17
CA TYR A 113 0.22 6.37 8.36
C TYR A 113 0.65 7.82 8.39
N ARG A 114 0.11 8.62 7.47
CA ARG A 114 0.34 10.07 7.38
C ARG A 114 -0.87 10.79 7.93
N GLN A 115 -0.63 11.62 8.94
CA GLN A 115 -1.63 12.49 9.55
C GLN A 115 -1.02 13.88 9.69
N GLU A 116 -1.64 14.86 9.03
CA GLU A 116 -1.10 16.23 8.93
C GLU A 116 0.34 16.21 8.39
N GLU A 117 1.30 16.80 9.11
CA GLU A 117 2.73 16.81 8.74
C GLU A 117 3.52 15.64 9.36
N LYS A 118 2.85 14.70 10.04
CA LYS A 118 3.50 13.58 10.71
C LYS A 118 3.34 12.29 9.91
N GLU A 119 4.44 11.56 9.78
CA GLU A 119 4.46 10.20 9.24
C GLU A 119 4.85 9.22 10.34
N LYS A 120 4.07 8.14 10.49
CA LYS A 120 4.33 7.05 11.43
C LYS A 120 4.47 5.74 10.67
N VAL A 121 5.62 5.08 10.81
CA VAL A 121 5.81 3.71 10.30
C VAL A 121 5.04 2.73 11.18
N LEU A 122 4.14 1.97 10.58
CA LEU A 122 3.32 0.97 11.30
C LEU A 122 3.91 -0.43 11.18
N LEU A 123 4.48 -0.76 10.02
CA LEU A 123 5.07 -2.07 9.73
C LEU A 123 6.17 -1.94 8.67
N VAL A 124 7.22 -2.74 8.79
CA VAL A 124 8.28 -2.89 7.77
C VAL A 124 8.24 -4.31 7.23
N LEU A 125 8.30 -4.43 5.91
CA LEU A 125 8.26 -5.68 5.14
C LEU A 125 9.56 -5.78 4.32
N PRO A 126 10.64 -6.37 4.87
CA PRO A 126 11.92 -6.46 4.19
C PRO A 126 11.89 -7.46 3.03
N ALA A 127 12.51 -7.11 1.91
CA ALA A 127 12.61 -7.93 0.70
C ALA A 127 11.29 -8.56 0.23
N PHE A 128 10.17 -7.89 0.51
CA PHE A 128 8.84 -8.43 0.31
C PHE A 128 8.49 -8.47 -1.17
N GLN A 129 8.00 -9.62 -1.60
CA GLN A 129 7.65 -9.92 -2.99
C GLN A 129 6.20 -10.35 -3.08
N TYR A 130 5.50 -9.85 -4.10
CA TYR A 130 4.12 -10.25 -4.37
C TYR A 130 3.79 -10.12 -5.85
N VAL A 131 2.73 -10.80 -6.26
CA VAL A 131 2.23 -10.86 -7.63
C VAL A 131 0.85 -10.18 -7.72
N GLN A 132 0.59 -9.50 -8.83
CA GLN A 132 -0.70 -8.89 -9.16
C GLN A 132 -1.00 -8.99 -10.67
N PRO A 133 -2.27 -9.17 -11.07
CA PRO A 133 -2.65 -9.20 -12.49
C PRO A 133 -2.52 -7.82 -13.17
N THR A 134 -2.38 -6.75 -12.38
CA THR A 134 -2.23 -5.39 -12.92
C THR A 134 -1.22 -4.58 -12.10
N GLN A 135 -0.67 -3.53 -12.70
CA GLN A 135 0.19 -2.58 -11.98
C GLN A 135 -0.57 -1.59 -11.09
N LYS A 136 -1.90 -1.70 -10.96
CA LYS A 136 -2.70 -0.78 -10.13
C LYS A 136 -2.24 -0.83 -8.67
N LYS A 137 -2.47 0.26 -7.94
CA LYS A 137 -2.29 0.29 -6.49
C LYS A 137 -3.25 -0.72 -5.85
N LEU A 138 -2.76 -1.44 -4.84
CA LEU A 138 -3.54 -2.24 -3.93
C LEU A 138 -4.51 -1.36 -3.15
N THR A 139 -5.63 -1.94 -2.77
CA THR A 139 -6.60 -1.32 -1.86
C THR A 139 -6.48 -1.93 -0.48
N PHE A 140 -6.83 -1.15 0.54
CA PHE A 140 -7.05 -1.67 1.87
C PHE A 140 -8.52 -2.03 2.01
N LYS A 141 -8.82 -3.22 2.49
CA LYS A 141 -10.20 -3.54 2.89
C LYS A 141 -10.49 -2.89 4.23
N HIS A 142 -11.55 -2.10 4.29
CA HIS A 142 -11.99 -1.45 5.52
C HIS A 142 -13.04 -2.30 6.25
N ILE A 143 -12.89 -2.40 7.56
CA ILE A 143 -13.81 -3.01 8.50
C ILE A 143 -13.94 -2.07 9.69
N SER A 144 -15.14 -1.88 10.20
CA SER A 144 -15.42 -0.95 11.28
C SER A 144 -15.86 -1.70 12.55
N PHE A 145 -15.17 -1.44 13.66
CA PHE A 145 -15.62 -1.74 15.01
C PHE A 145 -16.25 -0.49 15.63
N HIS A 146 -16.91 -0.61 16.78
CA HIS A 146 -17.44 0.55 17.48
C HIS A 146 -16.35 1.56 17.85
N SER A 147 -15.23 1.10 18.41
CA SER A 147 -14.14 1.93 18.93
C SER A 147 -13.02 2.23 17.93
N ALA A 148 -12.95 1.51 16.80
CA ALA A 148 -11.83 1.60 15.88
C ALA A 148 -12.19 1.19 14.44
N ASP A 149 -11.39 1.61 13.48
CA ASP A 149 -11.43 1.12 12.10
C ASP A 149 -10.21 0.25 11.81
N ILE A 150 -10.44 -0.90 11.19
CA ILE A 150 -9.39 -1.83 10.73
C ILE A 150 -9.29 -1.76 9.21
N TYR A 151 -8.05 -1.67 8.73
CA TYR A 151 -7.67 -1.69 7.33
C TYR A 151 -6.80 -2.91 7.06
N ILE A 152 -7.27 -3.80 6.18
CA ILE A 152 -6.60 -5.05 5.84
C ILE A 152 -5.88 -4.86 4.50
N LEU A 153 -4.57 -5.08 4.50
CA LEU A 153 -3.75 -5.11 3.31
C LEU A 153 -3.47 -6.56 2.92
N THR A 154 -3.87 -6.95 1.71
CA THR A 154 -3.64 -8.29 1.14
C THR A 154 -2.86 -8.15 -0.17
N PRO A 155 -1.51 -8.13 -0.14
CA PRO A 155 -0.73 -7.85 -1.34
C PRO A 155 -0.77 -8.97 -2.39
N GLN A 156 -0.89 -10.22 -1.97
CA GLN A 156 -0.90 -11.37 -2.87
C GLN A 156 -2.35 -11.69 -3.27
N TYR A 157 -2.66 -11.68 -4.57
CA TYR A 157 -4.05 -11.82 -5.04
C TYR A 157 -4.53 -13.27 -5.18
N GLN A 158 -3.61 -14.19 -5.45
CA GLN A 158 -3.89 -15.61 -5.61
C GLN A 158 -2.90 -16.40 -4.75
N THR A 159 -3.42 -17.37 -4.00
CA THR A 159 -2.61 -18.25 -3.17
C THR A 159 -3.10 -19.69 -3.30
N GLY A 160 -2.22 -20.66 -3.00
CA GLY A 160 -2.67 -22.04 -2.85
C GLY A 160 -3.32 -22.34 -1.50
N TYR A 161 -3.14 -21.44 -0.52
CA TYR A 161 -3.06 -21.80 0.89
C TYR A 161 -3.68 -20.79 1.85
N GLY A 162 -4.37 -19.79 1.32
CA GLY A 162 -4.90 -18.66 2.07
C GLY A 162 -4.13 -17.38 1.81
N ALA A 163 -4.86 -16.28 1.76
CA ALA A 163 -4.29 -14.97 1.59
C ALA A 163 -3.66 -14.49 2.90
N GLU A 164 -2.36 -14.19 2.86
CA GLU A 164 -1.68 -13.52 3.95
C GLU A 164 -2.01 -12.03 3.93
N SER A 165 -2.44 -11.52 5.09
CA SER A 165 -2.89 -10.15 5.24
C SER A 165 -2.33 -9.48 6.47
N TYR A 166 -2.08 -8.18 6.36
CA TYR A 166 -1.59 -7.31 7.43
C TYR A 166 -2.70 -6.34 7.85
N LEU A 167 -2.91 -6.21 9.15
CA LEU A 167 -4.04 -5.46 9.70
C LEU A 167 -3.56 -4.18 10.38
N PHE A 168 -4.18 -3.05 10.04
CA PHE A 168 -3.84 -1.74 10.58
C PHE A 168 -5.08 -1.15 11.22
N THR A 169 -4.98 -0.76 12.49
CA THR A 169 -6.06 -0.11 13.21
C THR A 169 -5.85 1.39 13.25
N ILE A 170 -6.95 2.13 13.15
CA ILE A 170 -7.04 3.53 13.54
C ILE A 170 -8.09 3.64 14.65
N ASP A 171 -7.66 4.07 15.82
CA ASP A 171 -8.55 4.29 16.95
C ASP A 171 -9.45 5.52 16.66
N LYS A 172 -10.77 5.35 16.76
CA LYS A 172 -11.72 6.41 16.36
C LYS A 172 -11.71 7.59 17.33
N GLN A 173 -11.33 7.39 18.59
CA GLN A 173 -11.28 8.46 19.58
C GLN A 173 -10.01 9.31 19.38
N SER A 174 -8.85 8.69 19.47
CA SER A 174 -7.54 9.34 19.44
C SER A 174 -7.03 9.63 18.03
N GLY A 175 -7.42 8.81 17.04
CA GLY A 175 -6.80 8.81 15.71
C GLY A 175 -5.44 8.12 15.66
N ASP A 176 -4.96 7.51 16.75
CA ASP A 176 -3.71 6.76 16.73
C ASP A 176 -3.84 5.55 15.81
N ALA A 177 -2.81 5.34 14.99
CA ALA A 177 -2.74 4.21 14.06
C ALA A 177 -1.63 3.23 14.45
N PHE A 178 -1.90 1.94 14.36
CA PHE A 178 -0.93 0.89 14.65
C PHE A 178 -1.22 -0.39 13.88
N HIS A 179 -0.19 -1.20 13.69
CA HIS A 179 -0.32 -2.56 13.20
C HIS A 179 -0.92 -3.46 14.28
N LEU A 180 -1.90 -4.29 13.93
CA LEU A 180 -2.47 -5.31 14.81
C LEU A 180 -1.70 -6.61 14.68
N GLU A 181 -1.27 -7.15 15.80
CA GLU A 181 -0.77 -8.52 15.86
C GLU A 181 -1.92 -9.50 16.12
N ILE A 182 -1.78 -10.73 15.64
CA ILE A 182 -2.78 -11.79 15.81
C ILE A 182 -2.29 -12.74 16.88
N ASN A 183 -3.07 -12.92 17.94
CA ASN A 183 -2.78 -13.84 19.03
C ASN A 183 -3.73 -15.03 18.95
N LYS A 184 -3.20 -16.18 18.51
CA LYS A 184 -3.93 -17.45 18.45
C LYS A 184 -3.31 -18.41 19.45
N ASN A 185 -4.03 -18.72 20.52
CA ASN A 185 -3.58 -19.65 21.57
C ASN A 185 -2.19 -19.29 22.15
N GLY A 186 -1.92 -18.00 22.34
CA GLY A 186 -0.65 -17.49 22.86
C GLY A 186 0.47 -17.35 21.82
N ILE A 187 0.25 -17.80 20.59
CA ILE A 187 1.18 -17.59 19.47
C ILE A 187 0.83 -16.26 18.81
N VAL A 188 1.79 -15.34 18.79
CA VAL A 188 1.63 -14.01 18.20
C VAL A 188 2.24 -14.00 16.79
N SER A 189 1.45 -13.63 15.79
CA SER A 189 1.89 -13.41 14.40
C SER A 189 1.63 -11.97 13.94
N LYS A 190 2.41 -11.53 12.96
CA LYS A 190 2.23 -10.20 12.33
C LYS A 190 1.20 -10.21 11.21
N SER A 191 0.78 -11.38 10.76
CA SER A 191 -0.17 -11.52 9.67
C SER A 191 -1.29 -12.45 10.06
N LEU A 192 -2.42 -12.26 9.39
CA LEU A 192 -3.59 -13.11 9.44
C LEU A 192 -3.71 -13.82 8.11
N ILE A 193 -3.91 -15.14 8.14
CA ILE A 193 -4.17 -15.94 6.94
C ILE A 193 -5.64 -16.30 6.94
N TYR A 194 -6.33 -16.03 5.83
CA TYR A 194 -7.74 -16.40 5.65
C TYR A 194 -8.02 -16.87 4.22
N SER A 195 -9.18 -17.48 4.01
CA SER A 195 -9.59 -17.98 2.70
C SER A 195 -9.75 -16.86 1.68
N ASP A 196 -9.10 -16.99 0.53
CA ASP A 196 -9.24 -16.09 -0.62
C ASP A 196 -10.51 -16.38 -1.46
N THR A 197 -11.28 -17.42 -1.11
CA THR A 197 -12.38 -17.93 -1.95
C THR A 197 -13.75 -18.02 -1.28
N THR A 198 -13.83 -18.20 0.04
CA THR A 198 -15.10 -18.58 0.70
C THR A 198 -15.84 -17.44 1.37
N SER A 199 -15.15 -16.47 1.99
CA SER A 199 -15.73 -15.16 2.32
C SER A 199 -14.67 -14.21 2.85
N ILE A 200 -14.99 -12.91 2.83
CA ILE A 200 -14.07 -11.85 3.18
C ILE A 200 -14.27 -11.49 4.67
N PRO A 201 -13.20 -11.26 5.47
CA PRO A 201 -13.29 -10.91 6.89
C PRO A 201 -14.37 -9.87 7.23
N ALA A 202 -15.17 -10.11 8.26
CA ALA A 202 -16.29 -9.24 8.64
C ALA A 202 -16.39 -9.09 10.16
N VAL A 203 -17.03 -8.01 10.62
CA VAL A 203 -17.32 -7.82 12.06
C VAL A 203 -18.76 -8.14 12.34
N GLU A 204 -18.96 -9.03 13.31
CA GLU A 204 -20.27 -9.40 13.84
C GLU A 204 -20.24 -9.22 15.35
N LYS A 205 -21.12 -8.36 15.89
CA LYS A 205 -21.25 -8.11 17.33
C LYS A 205 -19.91 -7.78 18.02
N GLU A 206 -19.11 -6.91 17.41
CA GLU A 206 -17.77 -6.51 17.89
C GLU A 206 -16.71 -7.63 17.89
N THR A 207 -16.93 -8.69 17.12
CA THR A 207 -15.98 -9.78 16.90
C THR A 207 -15.64 -9.86 15.42
N LEU A 208 -14.36 -9.94 15.08
CA LEU A 208 -13.91 -10.23 13.72
C LEU A 208 -14.09 -11.72 13.43
N VAL A 209 -14.90 -12.03 12.43
CA VAL A 209 -15.15 -13.38 11.93
C VAL A 209 -14.30 -13.62 10.70
N ILE A 210 -13.53 -14.71 10.74
CA ILE A 210 -12.59 -15.12 9.70
C ILE A 210 -12.89 -16.56 9.30
N HIS A 211 -12.98 -16.81 8.00
CA HIS A 211 -13.12 -18.16 7.49
C HIS A 211 -11.73 -18.69 7.09
N PRO A 212 -11.25 -19.77 7.73
CA PRO A 212 -9.95 -20.32 7.43
C PRO A 212 -9.91 -20.94 6.04
N SER A 213 -8.72 -21.05 5.47
CA SER A 213 -8.51 -21.74 4.19
C SER A 213 -8.66 -23.25 4.39
N VAL A 214 -9.64 -23.84 3.70
CA VAL A 214 -9.90 -25.28 3.76
C VAL A 214 -9.15 -26.00 2.63
N ARG A 215 -8.37 -27.02 2.99
CA ARG A 215 -7.68 -27.95 2.07
C ARG A 215 -8.23 -29.36 2.16
N ALA A 216 -7.91 -30.20 1.16
CA ALA A 216 -8.12 -31.64 1.29
C ALA A 216 -7.41 -32.19 2.54
N GLY A 217 -8.15 -32.88 3.40
CA GLY A 217 -7.65 -33.39 4.69
C GLY A 217 -7.74 -32.40 5.86
N THR A 218 -8.27 -31.19 5.66
CA THR A 218 -8.57 -30.26 6.76
C THR A 218 -9.66 -30.87 7.63
N SER A 219 -9.43 -30.92 8.95
CA SER A 219 -10.43 -31.44 9.87
C SER A 219 -11.65 -30.51 9.91
N GLU A 220 -12.82 -31.03 10.28
CA GLU A 220 -14.00 -30.18 10.49
C GLU A 220 -13.75 -29.10 11.56
N GLN A 221 -12.86 -29.35 12.53
CA GLN A 221 -12.49 -28.36 13.54
C GLN A 221 -11.67 -27.21 12.95
N ASP A 222 -10.74 -27.51 12.04
CA ASP A 222 -9.90 -26.52 11.38
C ASP A 222 -10.62 -25.74 10.28
N ALA A 223 -11.78 -26.25 9.84
CA ALA A 223 -12.66 -25.58 8.88
C ALA A 223 -13.67 -24.62 9.53
N LYS A 224 -13.74 -24.56 10.87
CA LYS A 224 -14.66 -23.67 11.58
C LYS A 224 -14.20 -22.22 11.52
N ASP A 225 -15.20 -21.35 11.50
CA ASP A 225 -14.99 -19.91 11.58
C ASP A 225 -14.18 -19.56 12.83
N MET A 226 -13.21 -18.69 12.63
CA MET A 226 -12.36 -18.16 13.67
C MET A 226 -12.90 -16.80 14.11
N HIS A 227 -13.07 -16.65 15.42
CA HIS A 227 -13.56 -15.45 16.04
C HIS A 227 -12.42 -14.74 16.74
N TYR A 228 -12.28 -13.43 16.50
CA TYR A 228 -11.25 -12.62 17.13
C TYR A 228 -11.85 -11.39 17.81
N ARG A 229 -11.45 -11.18 19.06
CA ARG A 229 -11.76 -9.96 19.80
C ARG A 229 -10.65 -8.94 19.64
N LEU A 230 -11.04 -7.67 19.42
CA LEU A 230 -10.12 -6.55 19.33
C LEU A 230 -9.67 -6.09 20.73
N ASP A 231 -8.35 -6.12 20.96
CA ASP A 231 -7.70 -5.58 22.15
C ASP A 231 -6.83 -4.38 21.75
N LEU A 232 -7.42 -3.17 21.82
CA LEU A 232 -6.73 -1.93 21.50
C LEU A 232 -5.58 -1.62 22.47
N LYS A 233 -5.67 -2.06 23.73
CA LYS A 233 -4.65 -1.78 24.75
C LYS A 233 -3.36 -2.52 24.41
N ASN A 234 -3.48 -3.80 24.03
CA ASN A 234 -2.35 -4.63 23.66
C ASN A 234 -2.04 -4.61 22.15
N LYS A 235 -2.86 -3.93 21.34
CA LYS A 235 -2.74 -3.82 19.88
C LYS A 235 -2.83 -5.18 19.19
N GLN A 236 -3.80 -5.99 19.63
CA GLN A 236 -3.95 -7.38 19.19
C GLN A 236 -5.37 -7.71 18.78
N LEU A 237 -5.50 -8.70 17.90
CA LEU A 237 -6.70 -9.52 17.74
C LEU A 237 -6.47 -10.85 18.44
N ILE A 238 -7.32 -11.18 19.41
CA ILE A 238 -7.17 -12.39 20.23
C ILE A 238 -8.22 -13.41 19.78
N ALA A 239 -7.77 -14.60 19.38
CA ALA A 239 -8.66 -15.70 19.02
C ALA A 239 -9.46 -16.19 20.24
N GLU A 240 -10.75 -16.42 20.06
CA GLU A 240 -11.70 -16.92 21.07
C GLU A 240 -12.17 -18.36 20.78
#